data_AF-A0AAN4QYP9-F1
#
_entry.id   AF-A0AAN4QYP9-F1
#
_cell.length_a   1.000
_cell.length_b   1.000
_cell.length_c   1.000
_cell.angle_alpha   90.00
_cell.angle_beta   90.00
_cell.angle_gamma   90.00
#
_symmetry.space_group_name_H-M   'P 1'
#
loop_
_entity.id
_entity.type
_entity.pdbx_description
1 polymer ?
#
loop_
_entity_poly.entity_id
_entity_poly.type
_entity_poly.pdbx_seq_one_letter_code
_entity_poly.pdbx_strand_id
1 'polypeptide(L)'
;MLNPDITIKFCTERVTNENIDSMLGNFDVLLEGGDGPDQRLMVNQFAVDNQCPMVHVSAQYAYGYVFTMINKEDPCLNCAFPDLPASRKGPVPVWGPATGIAGVMGANEVLKILLGKGE
;
A
#
# COMPACT_ATOMS: atom_id res chain seq x y z
N MET A 1 -21.49 3.57 10.91
CA MET A 1 -20.36 4.11 10.14
C MET A 1 -19.97 5.46 10.74
N LEU A 2 -18.68 5.81 10.75
CA LEU A 2 -18.19 7.07 11.33
C LEU A 2 -18.58 8.29 10.48
N ASN A 3 -18.51 8.16 9.15
CA ASN A 3 -18.96 9.17 8.20
C ASN A 3 -20.04 8.55 7.28
N PRO A 4 -21.29 9.01 7.31
CA PRO A 4 -22.37 8.46 6.48
C PRO A 4 -22.35 8.98 5.03
N ASP A 5 -21.61 10.04 4.72
CA ASP A 5 -21.61 10.70 3.41
C ASP A 5 -20.67 10.02 2.39
N ILE A 6 -19.93 8.99 2.81
CA ILE A 6 -19.01 8.25 1.96
C ILE A 6 -19.61 6.93 1.48
N THR A 7 -19.19 6.50 0.29
CA THR A 7 -19.49 5.16 -0.21
C THR A 7 -18.35 4.22 0.16
N ILE A 8 -18.66 3.11 0.84
CA ILE A 8 -17.71 2.05 1.15
C ILE A 8 -18.07 0.82 0.32
N LYS A 9 -17.15 0.38 -0.53
CA LYS A 9 -17.25 -0.90 -1.24
C LYS A 9 -16.35 -1.91 -0.55
N PHE A 10 -16.94 -2.94 0.03
CA PHE A 10 -16.18 -4.04 0.63
C PHE A 10 -15.82 -5.05 -0.45
N CYS A 11 -14.57 -5.52 -0.41
CA CYS A 11 -14.14 -6.67 -1.18
C CYS A 11 -13.59 -7.72 -0.23
N THR A 12 -14.21 -8.91 -0.23
CA THR A 12 -13.82 -10.03 0.63
C THR A 12 -12.96 -11.05 -0.09
N GLU A 13 -12.77 -10.87 -1.40
CA GLU A 13 -11.91 -11.71 -2.22
C GLU A 13 -10.45 -11.33 -2.01
N ARG A 14 -9.58 -12.34 -2.02
CA ARG A 14 -8.14 -12.12 -2.00
C ARG A 14 -7.71 -11.60 -3.37
N VAL A 15 -6.87 -10.57 -3.38
CA VAL A 15 -6.21 -10.10 -4.62
C VAL A 15 -5.27 -11.19 -5.12
N THR A 16 -5.40 -11.52 -6.40
CA THR A 16 -4.57 -12.47 -7.16
C THR A 16 -4.24 -11.88 -8.52
N ASN A 17 -3.28 -12.48 -9.25
CA ASN A 17 -2.92 -12.01 -10.59
C ASN A 17 -4.11 -12.07 -11.56
N GLU A 18 -5.06 -12.98 -11.33
CA GLU A 18 -6.21 -13.19 -12.22
C GLU A 18 -7.31 -12.15 -12.02
N ASN A 19 -7.43 -11.56 -10.83
CA ASN A 19 -8.50 -10.60 -10.50
C ASN A 19 -8.02 -9.17 -10.26
N ILE A 20 -6.71 -8.93 -10.13
CA ILE A 20 -6.15 -7.63 -9.74
C ILE A 20 -6.59 -6.47 -10.62
N ASP A 21 -6.65 -6.66 -11.95
CA ASP A 21 -7.08 -5.61 -12.88
C ASP A 21 -8.53 -5.18 -12.63
N SER A 22 -9.42 -6.15 -12.44
CA SER A 22 -10.83 -5.88 -12.16
C SER A 22 -11.06 -5.31 -10.76
N MET A 23 -10.21 -5.69 -9.80
CA MET A 23 -10.31 -5.22 -8.42
C MET A 23 -9.77 -3.81 -8.27
N LEU A 24 -8.65 -3.48 -8.89
CA LEU A 24 -7.88 -2.26 -8.62
C LEU A 24 -7.91 -1.22 -9.75
N GLY A 25 -8.34 -1.57 -10.96
CA GLY A 25 -8.22 -0.73 -12.16
C GLY A 25 -8.99 0.60 -12.19
N ASN A 26 -9.81 0.91 -11.18
CA ASN A 26 -10.65 2.11 -11.15
C ASN A 26 -10.37 3.02 -9.93
N PHE A 27 -9.19 2.91 -9.31
CA PHE A 27 -8.81 3.75 -8.18
C PHE A 27 -7.77 4.80 -8.56
N ASP A 28 -7.92 6.01 -8.01
CA ASP A 28 -7.00 7.13 -8.22
C ASP A 28 -5.67 6.96 -7.46
N VAL A 29 -5.70 6.21 -6.36
CA VAL A 29 -4.55 5.94 -5.49
C VAL A 29 -4.75 4.62 -4.76
N LEU A 30 -3.69 3.85 -4.60
CA LEU A 30 -3.68 2.59 -3.86
C LEU A 30 -3.01 2.78 -2.49
N LEU A 31 -3.66 2.32 -1.43
CA LEU A 31 -3.05 2.17 -0.10
C LEU A 31 -2.82 0.68 0.16
N GLU A 32 -1.56 0.25 0.10
CA GLU A 32 -1.16 -1.14 0.23
C GLU A 32 -0.62 -1.39 1.65
N GLY A 33 -1.26 -2.30 2.39
CA GLY A 33 -0.91 -2.66 3.77
C GLY A 33 -0.87 -4.17 4.02
N GLY A 34 -0.63 -4.95 2.97
CA GLY A 34 -0.60 -6.40 2.98
C GLY A 34 0.55 -6.98 3.80
N ASP A 35 0.28 -8.10 4.44
CA ASP A 35 1.20 -8.79 5.34
C ASP A 35 2.18 -9.74 4.63
N GLY A 36 1.90 -10.10 3.37
CA GLY A 36 2.72 -11.03 2.58
C GLY A 36 3.60 -10.34 1.52
N PRO A 37 4.86 -10.79 1.34
CA PRO A 37 5.76 -10.22 0.33
C PRO A 37 5.21 -10.39 -1.10
N ASP A 38 4.55 -11.51 -1.39
CA ASP A 38 4.02 -11.80 -2.72
C ASP A 38 2.90 -10.82 -3.10
N GLN A 39 2.01 -10.47 -2.17
CA GLN A 39 0.96 -9.46 -2.40
C GLN A 39 1.54 -8.07 -2.59
N ARG A 40 2.52 -7.67 -1.78
CA ARG A 40 3.18 -6.36 -1.90
C ARG A 40 3.78 -6.18 -3.29
N LEU A 41 4.48 -7.20 -3.78
CA LEU A 41 5.11 -7.17 -5.10
C LEU A 41 4.09 -7.21 -6.24
N MET A 42 3.02 -7.99 -6.08
CA MET A 42 1.91 -8.04 -7.04
C MET A 42 1.22 -6.68 -7.19
N VAL A 43 0.83 -6.05 -6.07
CA VAL A 43 0.19 -4.74 -6.09
C VAL A 43 1.17 -3.67 -6.58
N ASN A 44 2.45 -3.74 -6.20
CA ASN A 44 3.49 -2.85 -6.73
C ASN A 44 3.61 -2.96 -8.25
N GLN A 45 3.66 -4.18 -8.79
CA GLN A 45 3.78 -4.39 -10.23
C GLN A 45 2.56 -3.82 -10.96
N PHE A 46 1.36 -4.11 -10.46
CA PHE A 46 0.11 -3.54 -10.99
C PHE A 46 0.13 -1.99 -10.98
N ALA A 47 0.56 -1.38 -9.87
CA ALA A 47 0.63 0.07 -9.75
C ALA A 47 1.60 0.69 -10.76
N VAL A 48 2.76 0.07 -10.96
CA VAL A 48 3.75 0.49 -11.97
C VAL A 48 3.18 0.38 -13.38
N ASP A 49 2.57 -0.75 -13.71
CA ASP A 49 2.07 -1.03 -15.06
C ASP A 49 0.91 -0.10 -15.45
N ASN A 50 0.06 0.26 -14.48
CA ASN A 50 -1.09 1.14 -14.68
C ASN A 50 -0.80 2.60 -14.37
N GLN A 51 0.44 2.94 -13.98
CA GLN A 51 0.83 4.30 -13.57
C GLN A 51 -0.08 4.86 -12.47
N CYS A 52 -0.52 4.01 -11.54
CA CYS A 52 -1.38 4.39 -10.42
C CYS A 52 -0.51 4.72 -9.19
N PRO A 53 -0.64 5.90 -8.58
CA PRO A 53 0.05 6.23 -7.35
C PRO A 53 -0.21 5.18 -6.25
N MET A 54 0.84 4.79 -5.55
CA MET A 54 0.78 3.78 -4.49
C MET A 54 1.47 4.27 -3.22
N VAL A 55 0.76 4.13 -2.10
CA VAL A 55 1.29 4.30 -0.76
C VAL A 55 1.37 2.92 -0.11
N HIS A 56 2.58 2.45 0.16
CA HIS A 56 2.83 1.23 0.92
C HIS A 56 3.02 1.57 2.39
N VAL A 57 2.33 0.84 3.27
CA VAL A 57 2.50 0.92 4.73
C VAL A 57 2.86 -0.45 5.30
N SER A 58 3.79 -0.46 6.25
CA SER A 58 4.10 -1.67 6.99
C SER A 58 4.63 -1.36 8.38
N ALA A 59 4.64 -2.37 9.24
CA ALA A 59 5.24 -2.27 10.56
C ALA A 59 5.83 -3.61 10.99
N GLN A 60 6.92 -3.53 11.75
CA GLN A 60 7.59 -4.68 12.33
C GLN A 60 8.25 -4.29 13.65
N TYR A 61 8.23 -5.22 14.60
CA TYR A 61 8.72 -4.98 15.96
C TYR A 61 8.07 -3.72 16.55
N ALA A 62 8.85 -2.69 16.84
CA ALA A 62 8.39 -1.44 17.45
C ALA A 62 8.35 -0.25 16.48
N TYR A 63 8.46 -0.47 15.16
CA TYR A 63 8.46 0.61 14.18
C TYR A 63 7.54 0.34 12.99
N GLY A 64 7.05 1.43 12.41
CA GLY A 64 6.27 1.47 11.18
C GLY A 64 6.99 2.32 10.14
N TYR A 65 6.68 2.07 8.88
CA TYR A 65 7.21 2.86 7.77
C TYR A 65 6.17 3.02 6.67
N VAL A 66 6.35 4.08 5.89
CA VAL A 66 5.54 4.41 4.73
C VAL A 66 6.49 4.63 3.55
N PHE A 67 6.10 4.12 2.39
CA PHE A 67 6.79 4.33 1.13
C PHE A 67 5.77 4.78 0.09
N THR A 68 6.07 5.86 -0.62
CA THR A 68 5.15 6.47 -1.59
C THR A 68 5.79 6.47 -2.96
N MET A 69 5.06 5.98 -3.96
CA MET A 69 5.40 6.05 -5.37
C MET A 69 4.28 6.83 -6.08
N ILE A 70 4.59 7.96 -6.71
CA ILE A 70 3.59 8.84 -7.33
C ILE A 70 3.74 8.81 -8.85
N ASN A 71 4.98 8.97 -9.32
CA ASN A 71 5.30 9.10 -10.73
C ASN A 71 6.03 7.86 -11.23
N LYS A 72 5.99 7.65 -12.56
CA LYS A 72 6.73 6.58 -13.23
C LYS A 72 8.26 6.67 -13.05
N GLU A 73 8.77 7.86 -12.73
CA GLU A 73 10.19 8.12 -12.50
C GLU A 73 10.62 7.82 -11.06
N ASP A 74 9.66 7.73 -10.12
CA ASP A 74 9.97 7.35 -8.75
C ASP A 74 10.43 5.88 -8.72
N PRO A 75 11.37 5.50 -7.84
CA PRO A 75 11.66 4.09 -7.63
C PRO A 75 10.38 3.37 -7.20
N CYS A 76 10.07 2.22 -7.79
CA CYS A 76 8.99 1.39 -7.27
C CYS A 76 9.44 0.68 -5.97
N LEU A 77 8.51 0.07 -5.25
CA LEU A 77 8.81 -0.62 -3.98
C LEU A 77 9.89 -1.70 -4.18
N ASN A 78 9.80 -2.47 -5.28
CA ASN A 78 10.78 -3.50 -5.60
C ASN A 78 12.15 -2.92 -6.02
N CYS A 79 12.19 -1.73 -6.61
CA CYS A 79 13.45 -1.03 -6.92
C CYS A 79 14.13 -0.54 -5.64
N ALA A 80 13.36 0.00 -4.69
CA ALA A 80 13.87 0.50 -3.42
C ALA A 80 14.31 -0.63 -2.47
N PHE A 81 13.62 -1.79 -2.53
CA PHE A 81 13.87 -2.93 -1.65
C PHE A 81 13.99 -4.24 -2.45
N PRO A 82 15.07 -4.43 -3.22
CA PRO A 82 15.23 -5.58 -4.13
C PRO A 82 15.28 -6.93 -3.40
N ASP A 83 15.61 -6.94 -2.11
CA ASP A 83 15.67 -8.16 -1.28
C ASP A 83 14.30 -8.56 -0.69
N LEU A 84 13.21 -7.82 -0.96
CA LEU A 84 11.86 -8.14 -0.48
C LEU A 84 11.41 -9.60 -0.75
N PRO A 85 11.61 -10.19 -1.96
CA PRO A 85 11.24 -11.58 -2.21
C PRO A 85 11.98 -12.60 -1.32
N ALA A 86 13.20 -12.26 -0.91
CA ALA A 86 14.06 -13.06 -0.03
C ALA A 86 13.90 -12.71 1.46
N SER A 87 13.13 -11.66 1.77
CA SER A 87 12.86 -11.24 3.14
C SER A 87 12.14 -12.34 3.92
N ARG A 88 12.28 -12.27 5.25
CA ARG A 88 11.80 -13.31 6.17
C ARG A 88 10.35 -13.69 5.88
N LYS A 89 10.14 -14.94 5.45
CA LYS A 89 8.80 -15.53 5.33
C LYS A 89 8.36 -16.03 6.71
N GLY A 90 7.28 -15.47 7.24
CA GLY A 90 6.69 -15.88 8.51
C GLY A 90 6.23 -14.70 9.38
N PRO A 91 5.48 -14.98 10.46
CA PRO A 91 4.97 -13.94 11.33
C PRO A 91 6.11 -13.14 11.98
N VAL A 92 5.99 -11.82 11.92
CA VAL A 92 6.89 -10.88 12.60
C VAL A 92 6.12 -10.27 13.77
N PRO A 93 6.64 -10.30 15.01
CA PRO A 93 5.97 -9.64 16.13
C PRO A 93 5.89 -8.15 15.84
N VAL A 94 4.74 -7.55 16.14
CA VAL A 94 4.50 -6.12 15.89
C VAL A 94 3.78 -5.49 17.07
N TRP A 95 4.21 -4.28 17.42
CA TRP A 95 3.61 -3.48 18.47
C TRP A 95 2.46 -2.65 17.89
N GLY A 96 1.27 -2.73 18.48
CA GLY A 96 0.07 -2.05 17.99
C GLY A 96 0.22 -0.53 17.74
N PRO A 97 0.94 0.23 18.58
CA PRO A 97 1.21 1.64 18.27
C PRO A 97 1.96 1.85 16.95
N ALA A 98 2.88 0.95 16.59
CA ALA A 98 3.66 1.06 15.36
C ALA A 98 2.79 0.88 14.10
N THR A 99 1.84 -0.07 14.13
CA THR A 99 0.87 -0.24 13.02
C THR A 99 -0.08 0.95 12.92
N GLY A 100 -0.55 1.47 14.07
CA GLY A 100 -1.42 2.66 14.10
C GLY A 100 -0.74 3.89 13.52
N ILE A 101 0.51 4.16 13.91
CA ILE A 101 1.30 5.29 13.38
C ILE A 101 1.51 5.13 11.87
N ALA A 102 1.93 3.94 11.40
CA ALA A 102 2.11 3.70 9.97
C ALA A 102 0.82 3.90 9.17
N GLY A 103 -0.32 3.43 9.69
CA GLY A 103 -1.62 3.60 9.05
C GLY A 103 -2.04 5.07 8.95
N VAL A 104 -1.85 5.85 10.02
CA VAL A 104 -2.14 7.30 10.02
C VAL A 104 -1.22 8.03 9.04
N MET A 105 0.07 7.70 9.01
CA MET A 105 1.02 8.30 8.07
C MET A 105 0.66 7.94 6.62
N GLY A 106 0.27 6.69 6.34
CA GLY A 106 -0.17 6.29 4.99
C GLY A 106 -1.44 7.02 4.55
N ALA A 107 -2.42 7.17 5.44
CA ALA A 107 -3.62 7.97 5.15
C ALA A 107 -3.27 9.44 4.85
N ASN A 108 -2.28 10.01 5.56
CA ASN A 108 -1.78 11.35 5.26
C ASN A 108 -1.14 11.43 3.86
N GLU A 109 -0.32 10.46 3.46
CA GLU A 109 0.27 10.41 2.11
C GLU A 109 -0.82 10.32 1.03
N VAL A 110 -1.85 9.51 1.23
CA VAL A 110 -3.01 9.42 0.32
C VAL A 110 -3.71 10.77 0.18
N LEU A 111 -3.95 11.48 1.29
CA LEU A 111 -4.57 12.81 1.27
C LEU A 111 -3.69 13.83 0.54
N LYS A 112 -2.38 13.80 0.74
CA LYS A 112 -1.44 14.68 0.02
C LYS A 112 -1.52 14.47 -1.49
N ILE A 113 -1.53 13.22 -1.94
CA ILE A 113 -1.65 12.85 -3.36
C ILE A 113 -2.98 13.37 -3.92
N LEU A 114 -4.11 13.00 -3.30
CA LEU A 114 -5.45 13.36 -3.80
C LEU A 114 -5.72 14.87 -3.80
N LEU A 115 -5.15 15.61 -2.84
CA LEU A 115 -5.33 17.05 -2.74
C LEU A 115 -4.27 17.85 -3.51
N GLY A 116 -3.23 17.19 -4.05
CA GLY A 116 -2.08 17.87 -4.67
C GLY A 116 -1.35 18.81 -3.71
N LYS A 117 -1.15 18.40 -2.45
CA LYS A 117 -0.58 19.22 -1.36
C LYS A 117 0.50 18.47 -0.57
N GLY A 118 1.34 19.21 0.15
CA GLY A 118 2.22 18.66 1.18
C GLY A 118 3.65 18.35 0.75
N GLU A 119 4.20 19.18 -0.15
CA GLU A 119 5.59 19.63 0.01
C GLU A 119 5.77 20.41 1.32
#